data_AF-A0A1Z5SM40-F1
#
_entry.id   AF-A0A1Z5SM40-F1
#
_cell.length_a   1.000
_cell.length_b   1.000
_cell.length_c   1.000
_cell.angle_alpha   90.00
_cell.angle_beta   90.00
_cell.angle_gamma   90.00
#
_symmetry.space_group_name_H-M   'P 1'
#
loop_
_entity.id
_entity.type
_entity.pdbx_description
1 polymer ?
#
loop_
_entity_poly.entity_id
_entity_poly.type
_entity_poly.pdbx_seq_one_letter_code
_entity_poly.pdbx_strand_id
1 'polypeptide(L)'
;MTDEKHPLEEPPSYDDASAPLVPPAEKSNAGPQAPLRRGPGPPRPLDLPALNELRGKRVILASASPRRRQLLAQIGLTDLDIVPCTLPENQDKSLAPFEYVLLTAETKARNIYQSEIDNPAKGEPRLVLAADTVVSTHLGRSWRSRGMSATI
;
A
#
# COMPACT_ATOMS: atom_id res chain seq x y z
N MET A 1 9.34 11.79 -50.86
CA MET A 1 8.13 10.98 -50.64
C MET A 1 7.86 11.02 -49.15
N THR A 2 6.99 11.94 -48.77
CA THR A 2 6.52 12.21 -47.41
C THR A 2 5.49 11.14 -47.06
N ASP A 3 5.79 10.30 -46.06
CA ASP A 3 4.82 9.36 -45.48
C ASP A 3 4.34 9.96 -44.15
N GLU A 4 3.23 10.71 -44.24
CA GLU A 4 2.59 11.41 -43.14
C GLU A 4 1.62 10.45 -42.46
N LYS A 5 2.09 9.73 -41.44
CA LYS A 5 1.27 8.80 -40.67
C LYS A 5 0.60 9.56 -39.52
N HIS A 6 -0.59 10.08 -39.78
CA HIS A 6 -1.47 10.65 -38.75
C HIS A 6 -1.75 9.64 -37.62
N PRO A 7 -1.46 9.97 -36.35
CA PRO A 7 -1.90 9.16 -35.23
C PRO A 7 -3.41 9.30 -35.02
N LEU A 8 -4.13 8.19 -35.20
CA LEU A 8 -5.54 8.03 -34.89
C LEU A 8 -5.76 8.06 -33.37
N GLU A 9 -6.63 8.99 -32.97
CA GLU A 9 -7.43 9.10 -31.74
C GLU A 9 -6.73 9.05 -30.38
N GLU A 10 -7.05 10.05 -29.56
CA GLU A 10 -6.68 10.11 -28.14
C GLU A 10 -7.33 8.92 -27.40
N PRO A 11 -6.61 8.27 -26.47
CA PRO A 11 -7.20 7.20 -25.67
C PRO A 11 -8.40 7.73 -24.88
N PRO A 12 -9.49 6.95 -24.75
CA PRO A 12 -10.70 7.41 -24.07
C PRO A 12 -10.38 7.86 -22.64
N SER A 13 -10.92 9.03 -22.27
CA SER A 13 -10.82 9.58 -20.92
C SER A 13 -11.45 8.62 -19.91
N TYR A 14 -10.70 8.29 -18.86
CA TYR A 14 -11.07 7.28 -17.84
C TYR A 14 -11.94 7.85 -16.70
N ASP A 15 -12.58 9.01 -16.90
CA ASP A 15 -13.25 9.74 -15.81
C ASP A 15 -14.71 9.31 -15.54
N ASP A 16 -15.25 8.30 -16.24
CA ASP A 16 -16.66 7.90 -16.08
C ASP A 16 -16.89 6.66 -15.18
N ALA A 17 -15.95 6.35 -14.29
CA ALA A 17 -16.09 5.25 -13.31
C ALA A 17 -16.89 5.63 -12.05
N SER A 18 -17.52 6.82 -12.02
CA SER A 18 -18.22 7.35 -10.84
C SER A 18 -19.72 7.61 -11.03
N ALA A 19 -20.29 7.29 -12.19
CA ALA A 19 -21.73 7.41 -12.39
C ALA A 19 -22.49 6.29 -11.62
N PRO A 20 -23.46 6.60 -10.75
CA PRO A 20 -24.36 5.60 -10.21
C PRO A 20 -25.18 5.03 -11.37
N LEU A 21 -25.09 3.72 -11.60
CA LEU A 21 -25.99 2.99 -12.50
C LEU A 21 -27.42 3.12 -11.96
N VAL A 22 -28.21 4.03 -12.53
CA VAL A 22 -29.66 4.07 -12.31
C VAL A 22 -30.27 2.88 -13.06
N PRO A 23 -30.91 1.90 -12.39
CA PRO A 23 -31.57 0.83 -13.11
C PRO A 23 -32.83 1.38 -13.81
N PRO A 24 -33.16 0.92 -15.03
CA PRO A 24 -34.42 1.28 -15.66
C PRO A 24 -35.58 0.71 -14.83
N ALA A 25 -36.62 1.52 -14.65
CA ALA A 25 -37.83 1.16 -13.92
C ALA A 25 -38.57 0.00 -14.62
N GLU A 26 -38.36 -1.22 -14.15
CA GLU A 26 -39.15 -2.38 -14.56
C GLU A 26 -40.24 -2.69 -13.53
N LYS A 27 -41.44 -2.87 -14.08
CA LYS A 27 -42.71 -3.04 -13.37
C LYS A 27 -42.67 -4.27 -12.47
N SER A 28 -43.27 -4.11 -11.29
CA SER A 28 -43.49 -5.12 -10.27
C SER A 28 -44.08 -6.42 -10.82
N ASN A 29 -43.35 -7.53 -10.66
CA ASN A 29 -43.95 -8.85 -10.57
C ASN A 29 -43.27 -9.64 -9.45
N ALA A 30 -44.02 -9.92 -8.38
CA ALA A 30 -43.52 -10.57 -7.18
C ALA A 30 -43.35 -12.08 -7.41
N GLY A 31 -42.12 -12.49 -7.76
CA GLY A 31 -41.67 -13.88 -7.65
C GLY A 31 -40.91 -14.10 -6.32
N PRO A 32 -40.84 -15.33 -5.79
CA PRO A 32 -40.11 -15.61 -4.56
C PRO A 32 -38.62 -15.30 -4.76
N GLN A 33 -38.12 -14.31 -4.02
CA GLN A 33 -36.74 -13.85 -4.10
C GLN A 33 -35.80 -14.97 -3.64
N ALA A 34 -34.95 -15.44 -4.54
CA ALA A 34 -33.85 -16.35 -4.20
C ALA A 34 -32.94 -15.68 -3.14
N PRO A 35 -32.40 -16.42 -2.17
CA PRO A 35 -31.55 -15.85 -1.13
C PRO A 35 -30.34 -15.20 -1.80
N LEU A 36 -30.17 -13.89 -1.56
CA LEU A 36 -28.98 -13.14 -1.94
C LEU A 36 -27.76 -13.94 -1.48
N ARG A 37 -26.99 -14.45 -2.45
CA ARG A 37 -25.74 -15.16 -2.18
C ARG A 37 -24.80 -14.14 -1.55
N ARG A 38 -24.71 -14.16 -0.21
CA ARG A 38 -23.67 -13.42 0.53
C ARG A 38 -22.35 -13.86 -0.07
N GLY A 39 -21.64 -12.93 -0.70
CA GLY A 39 -20.27 -13.16 -1.15
C GLY A 39 -19.41 -13.63 0.03
N PRO A 40 -18.21 -14.15 -0.24
CA PRO A 40 -17.27 -14.50 0.83
C PRO A 40 -17.15 -13.29 1.75
N GLY A 41 -17.49 -13.48 3.03
CA GLY A 41 -17.29 -12.45 4.04
C GLY A 41 -15.82 -12.03 4.08
N PRO A 42 -15.50 -10.88 4.68
CA PRO A 42 -14.11 -10.47 4.85
C PRO A 42 -13.30 -11.62 5.46
N PRO A 43 -12.04 -11.82 5.02
CA PRO A 43 -11.21 -12.91 5.52
C PRO A 43 -11.16 -12.85 7.04
N ARG A 44 -11.41 -13.98 7.69
CA ARG A 44 -11.33 -14.07 9.15
C ARG A 44 -9.90 -13.73 9.55
N PRO A 45 -9.69 -12.83 10.54
CA PRO A 45 -8.36 -12.53 11.05
C PRO A 45 -7.61 -13.82 11.41
N LEU A 46 -6.32 -13.88 11.07
CA LEU A 46 -5.48 -15.00 11.48
C LEU A 46 -5.39 -15.02 13.01
N ASP A 47 -5.62 -16.19 13.61
CA ASP A 47 -5.52 -16.35 15.05
C ASP A 47 -4.08 -16.73 15.42
N LEU A 48 -3.24 -15.71 15.56
CA LEU A 48 -1.85 -15.84 15.99
C LEU A 48 -1.70 -15.20 17.37
N PRO A 49 -1.01 -15.85 18.33
CA PRO A 49 -0.89 -15.33 19.70
C PRO A 49 -0.29 -13.93 19.74
N ALA A 50 0.73 -13.67 18.93
CA ALA A 50 1.35 -12.35 18.82
C ALA A 50 0.38 -11.28 18.31
N LEU A 51 -0.53 -11.61 17.38
CA LEU A 51 -1.54 -10.67 16.90
C LEU A 51 -2.58 -10.38 17.97
N ASN A 52 -2.96 -11.38 18.75
CA ASN A 52 -3.89 -11.20 19.88
C ASN A 52 -3.32 -10.24 20.93
N GLU A 53 -2.02 -10.30 21.19
CA GLU A 53 -1.36 -9.34 22.09
C GLU A 53 -1.31 -7.90 21.55
N LEU A 54 -1.36 -7.72 20.23
CA LEU A 54 -1.33 -6.40 19.59
C LEU A 54 -2.73 -5.80 19.41
N ARG A 55 -3.80 -6.58 19.55
CA ARG A 55 -5.18 -6.09 19.48
C ARG A 55 -5.41 -5.00 20.53
N GLY A 56 -5.97 -3.87 20.11
CA GLY A 56 -6.25 -2.73 20.98
C GLY A 56 -5.02 -1.93 21.42
N LYS A 57 -3.82 -2.25 20.92
CA LYS A 57 -2.60 -1.46 21.17
C LYS A 57 -2.26 -0.59 19.96
N ARG A 58 -1.57 0.52 20.20
CA ARG A 58 -1.10 1.40 19.13
C ARG A 58 0.01 0.71 18.33
N VAL A 59 -0.27 0.39 17.07
CA VAL A 59 0.71 -0.13 16.11
C VAL A 59 0.84 0.87 14.97
N ILE A 60 2.08 1.28 14.68
CA ILE A 60 2.38 2.25 13.62
C ILE A 60 2.89 1.52 12.38
N LEU A 61 2.37 1.88 11.21
CA LEU A 61 2.96 1.54 9.92
C LEU A 61 3.78 2.74 9.41
N ALA A 62 5.10 2.60 9.44
CA ALA A 62 6.08 3.56 8.96
C ALA A 62 6.19 3.59 7.41
N SER A 63 5.06 3.53 6.70
CA SER A 63 5.02 3.44 5.24
C SER A 63 3.80 4.12 4.63
N ALA A 64 4.02 4.92 3.59
CA ALA A 64 2.96 5.52 2.77
C ALA A 64 2.27 4.52 1.81
N SER A 65 2.76 3.28 1.71
CA SER A 65 2.33 2.34 0.66
C SER A 65 0.92 1.77 0.92
N PRO A 66 -0.06 2.00 0.02
CA PRO A 66 -1.41 1.44 0.15
C PRO A 66 -1.40 -0.10 0.16
N ARG A 67 -0.51 -0.71 -0.64
CA ARG A 67 -0.35 -2.16 -0.73
C ARG A 67 0.05 -2.77 0.62
N ARG A 68 0.97 -2.15 1.36
CA ARG A 68 1.40 -2.66 2.68
C ARG A 68 0.28 -2.63 3.70
N ARG A 69 -0.51 -1.55 3.72
CA ARG A 69 -1.70 -1.44 4.57
C ARG A 69 -2.71 -2.54 4.25
N GLN A 70 -2.96 -2.80 2.97
CA GLN A 70 -3.90 -3.85 2.55
C GLN A 70 -3.43 -5.26 2.98
N LEU A 71 -2.13 -5.56 2.85
CA LEU A 71 -1.58 -6.85 3.29
C LEU A 71 -1.70 -7.03 4.82
N LEU A 72 -1.44 -5.98 5.59
CA LEU A 72 -1.59 -6.03 7.05
C LEU A 72 -3.05 -6.18 7.47
N ALA A 73 -3.98 -5.54 6.76
CA ALA A 73 -5.41 -5.73 6.99
C ALA A 73 -5.85 -7.17 6.71
N GLN A 74 -5.31 -7.83 5.67
CA GLN A 74 -5.62 -9.23 5.35
C GLN A 74 -5.21 -10.22 6.45
N ILE A 75 -4.15 -9.92 7.21
CA ILE A 75 -3.73 -10.75 8.34
C ILE A 75 -4.44 -10.38 9.66
N GLY A 76 -5.31 -9.37 9.66
CA GLY A 76 -6.08 -8.95 10.84
C GLY A 76 -5.53 -7.74 11.60
N LEU A 77 -4.52 -7.06 11.07
CA LEU A 77 -4.04 -5.77 11.60
C LEU A 77 -4.71 -4.61 10.86
N THR A 78 -5.94 -4.29 11.26
CA THR A 78 -6.74 -3.22 10.65
C THR A 78 -6.54 -1.86 11.33
N ASP A 79 -6.28 -1.87 12.64
CA ASP A 79 -6.22 -0.66 13.46
C ASP A 79 -4.77 -0.15 13.53
N LEU A 80 -4.28 0.32 12.37
CA LEU A 80 -2.92 0.81 12.20
C LEU A 80 -2.88 2.33 12.10
N ASP A 81 -1.94 2.94 12.81
CA ASP A 81 -1.61 4.36 12.66
C ASP A 81 -0.60 4.52 11.51
N ILE A 82 -0.96 5.27 10.47
CA ILE A 82 -0.13 5.39 9.27
C ILE A 82 0.72 6.66 9.40
N VAL A 83 2.03 6.48 9.64
CA VAL A 83 2.99 7.59 9.76
C VAL A 83 4.10 7.38 8.73
N PRO A 84 4.04 8.01 7.54
CA PRO A 84 5.02 7.78 6.49
C PRO A 84 6.38 8.40 6.87
N CYS A 85 7.45 7.63 6.78
CA CYS A 85 8.81 8.16 6.95
C CYS A 85 9.25 8.92 5.69
N THR A 86 9.65 10.18 5.84
CA THR A 86 10.10 11.09 4.78
C THR A 86 11.62 11.18 4.65
N LEU A 87 12.37 10.30 5.33
CA LEU A 87 13.83 10.34 5.30
C LEU A 87 14.38 10.09 3.89
N PRO A 88 15.39 10.87 3.46
CA PRO A 88 16.06 10.65 2.20
C PRO A 88 16.81 9.31 2.23
N GLU A 89 16.65 8.52 1.17
CA GLU A 89 17.33 7.23 1.01
C GLU A 89 18.80 7.46 0.61
N ASN A 90 19.62 7.83 1.60
CA ASN A 90 21.04 8.15 1.43
C ASN A 90 21.97 6.98 1.82
N GLN A 91 21.44 5.75 1.92
CA GLN A 91 22.27 4.59 2.22
C GLN A 91 23.27 4.32 1.09
N ASP A 92 24.44 3.80 1.45
CA ASP A 92 25.50 3.51 0.49
C ASP A 92 25.03 2.46 -0.52
N LYS A 93 25.08 2.82 -1.80
CA LYS A 93 24.66 1.97 -2.92
C LYS A 93 25.71 0.92 -3.27
N SER A 94 26.89 0.97 -2.66
CA SER A 94 27.91 -0.07 -2.74
C SER A 94 27.53 -1.33 -1.95
N LEU A 95 26.60 -1.20 -1.00
CA LEU A 95 26.16 -2.29 -0.15
C LEU A 95 25.45 -3.39 -0.96
N ALA A 96 25.55 -4.62 -0.44
CA ALA A 96 24.74 -5.72 -0.95
C ALA A 96 23.25 -5.35 -0.85
N PRO A 97 22.41 -5.74 -1.83
CA PRO A 97 20.99 -5.36 -1.84
C PRO A 97 20.23 -5.72 -0.57
N PHE A 98 20.57 -6.84 0.07
CA PHE A 98 19.99 -7.26 1.34
C PHE A 98 20.31 -6.29 2.48
N GLU A 99 21.60 -5.94 2.64
CA GLU A 99 22.08 -5.00 3.65
C GLU A 99 21.45 -3.60 3.45
N TYR A 100 21.39 -3.15 2.21
CA TYR A 100 20.75 -1.87 1.88
C TYR A 100 19.28 -1.82 2.33
N VAL A 101 18.50 -2.87 2.03
CA VAL A 101 17.08 -2.96 2.43
C VAL A 101 16.93 -3.01 3.94
N LEU A 102 17.75 -3.83 4.60
CA LEU A 102 17.72 -3.98 6.06
C LEU A 102 17.98 -2.64 6.76
N LEU A 103 19.08 -1.97 6.40
CA LEU A 103 19.45 -0.68 6.99
C LEU A 103 18.41 0.40 6.70
N THR A 104 17.87 0.42 5.49
CA THR A 104 16.82 1.40 5.12
C THR A 104 15.55 1.17 5.92
N ALA A 105 15.10 -0.08 6.06
CA ALA A 105 13.90 -0.41 6.85
C ALA A 105 14.11 -0.10 8.34
N GLU A 106 15.27 -0.45 8.89
CA GLU A 106 15.61 -0.19 10.29
C GLU A 106 15.67 1.31 10.58
N THR A 107 16.31 2.09 9.69
CA THR A 107 16.39 3.55 9.80
C THR A 107 15.00 4.19 9.80
N LYS A 108 14.10 3.73 8.90
CA LYS A 108 12.71 4.19 8.84
C LYS A 108 11.97 3.89 10.16
N ALA A 109 12.09 2.68 10.68
CA ALA A 109 11.45 2.30 11.95
C ALA A 109 11.97 3.12 13.13
N ARG A 110 13.29 3.24 13.26
CA ARG A 110 13.94 3.97 14.36
C ARG A 110 13.56 5.45 14.36
N ASN A 111 13.54 6.08 13.18
CA ASN A 111 13.17 7.49 13.06
C ASN A 111 11.73 7.76 13.51
N ILE A 112 10.78 6.94 13.03
CA ILE A 112 9.37 7.07 13.45
C ILE A 112 9.20 6.77 14.93
N TYR A 113 9.90 5.77 15.46
CA TYR A 113 9.87 5.46 16.89
C TYR A 113 10.36 6.65 17.73
N GLN A 114 11.49 7.25 17.37
CA GLN A 114 12.04 8.41 18.07
C GLN A 114 11.11 9.63 18.05
N SER A 115 10.37 9.85 16.96
CA SER A 115 9.40 10.95 16.89
C SER A 115 8.09 10.67 17.63
N GLU A 116 7.74 9.40 17.83
CA GLU A 116 6.42 8.99 18.31
C GLU A 116 6.41 8.49 19.76
N ILE A 117 7.58 8.20 20.35
CA ILE A 117 7.69 7.70 21.73
C ILE A 117 7.07 8.67 22.75
N ASP A 118 7.34 9.97 22.62
CA ASP A 118 6.87 11.01 23.54
C ASP A 118 5.63 11.74 23.02
N ASN A 119 4.87 11.13 22.10
CA ASN A 119 3.70 11.80 21.50
C ASN A 119 2.58 12.00 22.55
N PRO A 120 2.25 13.24 22.96
CA PRO A 120 1.32 13.50 24.05
C PRO A 120 -0.15 13.20 23.69
N ALA A 121 -0.49 13.15 22.39
CA ALA A 121 -1.86 12.94 21.93
C ALA A 121 -2.22 11.45 21.80
N LYS A 122 -1.24 10.61 21.41
CA LYS A 122 -1.47 9.19 21.09
C LYS A 122 -0.73 8.22 22.02
N GLY A 123 0.23 8.71 22.80
CA GLY A 123 1.08 7.90 23.67
C GLY A 123 2.10 7.03 22.92
N GLU A 124 2.91 6.30 23.66
CA GLU A 124 3.97 5.45 23.14
C GLU A 124 3.42 4.32 22.22
N PRO A 125 4.02 4.10 21.03
CA PRO A 125 3.65 2.98 20.19
C PRO A 125 4.16 1.65 20.74
N ARG A 126 3.30 0.61 20.76
CA ARG A 126 3.73 -0.73 21.18
C ARG A 126 4.63 -1.41 20.14
N LEU A 127 4.42 -1.07 18.87
CA LEU A 127 5.10 -1.66 17.73
C LEU A 127 5.15 -0.66 16.56
N VAL A 128 6.33 -0.54 15.94
CA VAL A 128 6.54 0.22 14.70
C VAL A 128 6.95 -0.75 13.61
N LEU A 129 6.19 -0.77 12.51
CA LEU A 129 6.42 -1.60 11.35
C LEU A 129 6.98 -0.76 10.21
N ALA A 130 8.21 -1.06 9.77
CA ALA A 130 8.79 -0.48 8.56
C ALA A 130 9.19 -1.59 7.59
N ALA A 131 9.20 -1.27 6.30
CA ALA A 131 9.65 -2.18 5.26
C ALA A 131 10.24 -1.41 4.09
N ASP A 132 11.31 -1.95 3.52
CA ASP A 132 11.90 -1.48 2.26
C ASP A 132 11.89 -2.63 1.24
N THR A 133 11.90 -2.29 -0.04
CA THR A 133 11.83 -3.25 -1.14
C THR A 133 12.73 -2.78 -2.26
N VAL A 134 13.65 -3.62 -2.70
CA VAL A 134 14.48 -3.39 -3.88
C VAL A 134 14.35 -4.57 -4.83
N VAL A 135 14.58 -4.31 -6.12
CA VAL A 135 14.69 -5.35 -7.14
C VAL A 135 16.14 -5.40 -7.58
N SER A 136 16.76 -6.57 -7.48
CA SER A 136 18.14 -6.81 -7.93
C SER A 136 18.14 -7.80 -9.09
N THR A 137 18.93 -7.52 -10.12
CA THR A 137 19.15 -8.41 -11.26
C THR A 137 20.54 -9.05 -11.17
N HIS A 138 20.72 -10.21 -11.79
CA HIS A 138 21.98 -10.97 -11.82
C HIS A 138 23.14 -10.23 -12.50
N LEU A 139 22.85 -9.14 -13.22
CA LEU A 139 23.85 -8.20 -13.74
C LEU A 139 24.32 -7.16 -12.70
N GLY A 140 24.00 -7.35 -11.41
CA GLY A 140 24.39 -6.46 -10.32
C GLY A 140 23.70 -5.08 -10.34
N ARG A 141 22.72 -4.87 -11.23
CA ARG A 141 21.94 -3.63 -11.26
C ARG A 141 20.72 -3.77 -10.37
N SER A 142 20.69 -2.97 -9.30
CA SER A 142 19.48 -2.68 -8.54
C SER A 142 18.70 -1.58 -9.25
N TRP A 143 17.41 -1.83 -9.53
CA TRP A 143 16.53 -0.85 -10.15
C TRP A 143 15.73 -0.12 -9.08
N ARG A 144 15.97 1.19 -8.94
CA ARG A 144 15.05 2.14 -8.31
C ARG A 144 14.78 3.26 -9.30
N SER A 145 13.50 3.53 -9.51
CA SER A 145 12.98 4.64 -10.32
C SER A 145 13.73 5.94 -10.00
N ARG A 146 14.75 6.28 -10.79
CA ARG A 146 15.21 7.66 -10.90
C ARG A 146 14.10 8.39 -11.62
N GLY A 147 13.61 9.49 -11.04
CA GLY A 147 12.96 10.52 -11.81
C GLY A 147 13.95 11.05 -12.84
N MET A 148 14.03 10.38 -13.98
CA MET A 148 14.70 10.86 -15.18
C MET A 148 13.57 11.23 -16.13
N SER A 149 13.38 12.54 -16.26
CA SER A 149 12.58 13.15 -17.31
C SER A 149 13.02 12.52 -18.63
N ALA A 150 12.13 11.72 -19.22
CA ALA A 150 12.28 11.27 -20.59
C ALA A 150 11.91 12.49 -21.46
N THR A 151 12.93 13.22 -21.91
CA THR A 151 12.75 14.13 -23.05
C THR A 151 12.82 13.25 -24.29
N ILE A 152 11.66 13.11 -24.92
CA ILE A 152 11.46 12.60 -26.28
C ILE A 152 12.08 13.55 -27.29
#